data_AF-A0A7C4NF75-F1
#
_entry.id   AF-A0A7C4NF75-F1
#
_cell.length_a   1.000
_cell.length_b   1.000
_cell.length_c   1.000
_cell.angle_alpha   90.00
_cell.angle_beta   90.00
_cell.angle_gamma   90.00
#
_symmetry.space_group_name_H-M   'P 1'
#
loop_
_entity.id
_entity.type
_entity.pdbx_description
1 polymer ?
#
loop_
_entity_poly.entity_id
_entity_poly.type
_entity_poly.pdbx_seq_one_letter_code
_entity_poly.pdbx_strand_id
1 'polypeptide(L)'
;MSIAVDPLFWFVTWWLVVACSLSVSHYAVTYKGEKSKKIRMLRFSSGLFMATFISYLIWLLLYKTGYILYDYSPMVGFAITAIYPWIMALREFKKEE
;
A
#
# COMPACT_ATOMS: atom_id res chain seq x y z
N MET A 1 -0.09 -26.33 16.65
CA MET A 1 -0.03 -26.56 15.20
C MET A 1 0.35 -25.23 14.58
N SER A 2 1.65 -24.99 14.35
CA SER A 2 2.11 -23.74 13.73
C SER A 2 1.64 -23.76 12.29
N ILE A 3 0.74 -22.85 11.91
CA ILE A 3 0.38 -22.65 10.52
C ILE A 3 1.62 -22.03 9.88
N ALA A 4 2.49 -22.87 9.35
CA ALA A 4 3.60 -22.44 8.53
C ALA A 4 2.98 -21.90 7.24
N VAL A 5 2.61 -20.62 7.25
CA VAL A 5 2.27 -19.91 6.02
C VAL A 5 3.56 -19.89 5.20
N ASP A 6 3.54 -20.51 4.02
CA ASP A 6 4.71 -20.56 3.18
C ASP A 6 5.23 -19.12 2.94
N PRO A 7 6.50 -18.82 3.25
CA PRO A 7 7.05 -17.47 3.17
C PRO A 7 6.95 -16.91 1.74
N LEU A 8 6.95 -17.79 0.74
CA LEU A 8 6.79 -17.46 -0.68
C LEU A 8 5.33 -17.10 -1.02
N PHE A 9 4.35 -17.81 -0.45
CA PHE A 9 2.93 -17.47 -0.59
C PHE A 9 2.62 -16.10 0.04
N TRP A 10 3.20 -15.84 1.21
CA TRP A 10 3.08 -14.55 1.89
C TRP A 10 3.71 -13.41 1.08
N PHE A 11 4.92 -13.65 0.55
CA PHE A 11 5.62 -12.70 -0.32
C PHE A 11 4.80 -12.34 -1.56
N VAL A 12 4.27 -13.32 -2.29
CA VAL A 12 3.49 -13.08 -3.52
C VAL A 12 2.18 -12.35 -3.21
N THR A 13 1.44 -12.81 -2.18
CA THR A 13 0.18 -12.18 -1.77
C THR A 13 0.40 -10.72 -1.40
N TRP A 14 1.49 -10.43 -0.68
CA TRP A 14 1.86 -9.08 -0.32
C TRP A 14 2.09 -8.18 -1.55
N TRP A 15 2.90 -8.63 -2.51
CA TRP A 15 3.17 -7.85 -3.72
C TRP A 15 1.92 -7.65 -4.59
N LEU A 16 0.99 -8.60 -4.58
CA LEU A 16 -0.33 -8.42 -5.20
C LEU A 16 -1.14 -7.31 -4.51
N VAL A 17 -1.13 -7.23 -3.17
CA VAL A 17 -1.79 -6.15 -2.43
C VAL A 17 -1.17 -4.78 -2.79
N VAL A 18 0.16 -4.71 -2.87
CA VAL A 18 0.88 -3.49 -3.30
C VAL A 18 0.48 -3.08 -4.72
N ALA A 19 0.50 -4.01 -5.67
CA ALA A 19 0.15 -3.75 -7.07
C ALA A 19 -1.31 -3.29 -7.22
N CYS A 20 -2.25 -3.95 -6.52
CA CYS A 20 -3.65 -3.55 -6.47
C CYS A 20 -3.82 -2.16 -5.88
N SER A 21 -3.14 -1.87 -4.75
CA SER A 21 -3.25 -0.56 -4.11
C SER A 21 -2.68 0.56 -4.99
N LEU A 22 -1.56 0.33 -5.68
CA LEU A 22 -1.02 1.29 -6.66
C LEU A 22 -1.98 1.52 -7.82
N SER A 23 -2.60 0.46 -8.34
CA SER A 23 -3.56 0.54 -9.44
C SER A 23 -4.81 1.34 -9.05
N VAL A 24 -5.35 1.09 -7.85
CA VAL A 24 -6.48 1.84 -7.30
C VAL A 24 -6.11 3.30 -7.07
N SER A 25 -4.93 3.58 -6.51
CA SER A 25 -4.44 4.95 -6.32
C SER A 25 -4.24 5.68 -7.64
N HIS A 26 -3.70 5.02 -8.67
CA HIS A 26 -3.55 5.61 -9.99
C HIS A 26 -4.93 5.93 -10.60
N TYR A 27 -5.89 5.00 -10.51
CA TYR A 27 -7.24 5.22 -11.01
C TYR A 27 -7.93 6.39 -10.29
N ALA A 28 -7.77 6.49 -8.96
CA ALA A 28 -8.36 7.57 -8.17
C ALA A 28 -7.81 8.96 -8.56
N VAL A 29 -6.52 9.06 -8.91
CA VAL A 29 -5.89 10.33 -9.32
C VAL A 29 -6.28 10.71 -10.75
N THR A 30 -6.33 9.75 -11.68
CA THR A 30 -6.67 9.98 -13.09
C THR A 30 -8.18 10.21 -13.33
N TYR A 31 -9.02 9.91 -12.34
CA TYR A 31 -10.45 10.14 -12.43
C TYR A 31 -10.75 11.62 -12.70
N LYS A 32 -11.41 11.96 -13.82
CA LYS A 32 -11.85 13.34 -14.19
C LYS A 32 -13.00 13.87 -13.32
N GLY A 33 -12.92 13.67 -12.01
CA GLY A 33 -13.89 14.16 -11.04
C GLY A 33 -13.43 15.43 -10.33
N GLU A 34 -14.35 16.00 -9.57
CA GLU A 34 -14.12 17.17 -8.71
C GLU A 34 -12.90 16.98 -7.79
N LYS A 35 -12.02 18.00 -7.69
CA LYS A 35 -10.79 18.00 -6.86
C LYS A 35 -11.07 17.49 -5.43
N SER A 36 -12.20 17.88 -4.84
CA SER A 36 -12.63 17.46 -3.51
C SER A 36 -12.85 15.94 -3.39
N LYS A 37 -13.43 15.30 -4.41
CA LYS A 37 -13.63 13.84 -4.45
C LYS A 37 -12.31 13.09 -4.64
N LYS A 38 -11.39 13.62 -5.48
CA LYS A 38 -10.03 13.07 -5.65
C LYS A 38 -9.29 13.02 -4.32
N ILE A 39 -9.28 14.12 -3.56
CA ILE A 39 -8.60 14.21 -2.24
C ILE A 39 -9.26 13.27 -1.22
N ARG A 40 -10.59 13.17 -1.20
CA ARG A 40 -11.31 12.26 -0.30
C ARG A 40 -10.96 10.80 -0.57
N MET A 41 -10.94 10.39 -1.84
CA MET A 41 -10.50 9.04 -2.24
C MET A 41 -9.01 8.78 -1.90
N LEU A 42 -8.15 9.78 -2.08
CA LEU A 42 -6.74 9.67 -1.70
C LEU A 42 -6.56 9.47 -0.19
N ARG A 43 -7.32 10.22 0.63
CA ARG A 43 -7.32 10.07 2.09
C ARG A 43 -7.85 8.71 2.53
N PHE A 44 -8.93 8.24 1.92
CA PHE A 44 -9.51 6.93 2.24
C PHE A 44 -8.54 5.79 1.87
N SER A 45 -7.98 5.81 0.67
CA SER A 45 -7.00 4.81 0.23
C SER A 45 -5.73 4.83 1.10
N SER A 46 -5.21 6.01 1.44
CA SER A 46 -4.07 6.15 2.34
C SER A 46 -4.38 5.62 3.76
N GLY A 47 -5.59 5.83 4.27
CA GLY A 47 -6.02 5.32 5.58
C GLY A 47 -6.17 3.80 5.60
N LEU A 48 -6.77 3.24 4.55
CA LEU A 48 -6.93 1.79 4.38
C LEU A 48 -5.55 1.11 4.24
N PHE A 49 -4.63 1.76 3.54
CA PHE A 49 -3.25 1.32 3.41
C PHE A 49 -2.49 1.35 4.75
N MET A 50 -2.64 2.40 5.56
CA MET A 50 -2.08 2.46 6.91
C MET A 50 -2.64 1.36 7.82
N ALA A 51 -3.93 1.05 7.73
CA ALA A 51 -4.52 -0.05 8.49
C ALA A 51 -3.90 -1.41 8.09
N THR A 52 -3.68 -1.64 6.79
CA THR A 52 -2.97 -2.86 6.33
C THR A 52 -1.51 -2.90 6.80
N PHE A 53 -0.83 -1.75 6.91
CA PHE A 53 0.52 -1.66 7.46
C PHE A 53 0.59 -2.01 8.94
N ILE A 54 -0.32 -1.45 9.73
CA ILE A 54 -0.39 -1.73 11.17
C ILE A 54 -0.71 -3.21 11.40
N SER A 55 -1.66 -3.77 10.65
CA SER A 55 -1.97 -5.21 10.69
C SER A 55 -0.75 -6.07 10.37
N TYR A 56 0.04 -5.68 9.35
CA TYR A 56 1.29 -6.35 9.01
C TYR A 56 2.32 -6.28 10.13
N LEU A 57 2.52 -5.11 10.76
CA LEU A 57 3.45 -4.95 11.89
C LEU A 57 3.02 -5.81 13.10
N ILE A 58 1.72 -5.88 13.39
CA ILE A 58 1.18 -6.75 14.44
C ILE A 58 1.46 -8.21 14.11
N TRP A 59 1.25 -8.62 12.86
CA TRP A 59 1.58 -9.97 12.41
C TRP A 59 3.07 -10.27 12.55
N LEU A 60 3.95 -9.34 12.16
CA LEU A 60 5.40 -9.46 12.30
C LEU A 60 5.84 -9.62 13.76
N LEU A 61 5.19 -8.90 14.69
CA LEU A 61 5.45 -9.01 16.13
C LEU A 61 5.03 -10.36 16.69
N LEU A 62 3.93 -10.93 16.20
CA LEU A 62 3.37 -12.20 16.67
C LEU A 62 4.00 -13.43 16.02
N TYR A 63 4.41 -13.33 14.76
CA TYR A 63 4.79 -14.47 13.91
C TYR A 63 6.09 -14.21 13.13
N LYS A 64 7.17 -13.82 13.82
CA LYS A 64 8.50 -13.69 13.19
C LYS A 64 8.90 -15.00 12.52
N THR A 65 9.17 -14.95 11.22
CA THR A 65 9.60 -16.13 10.46
C THR A 65 11.09 -16.42 10.61
N GLY A 66 11.87 -15.44 11.08
CA GLY A 66 13.33 -15.53 11.25
C GLY A 66 14.12 -15.24 9.97
N TYR A 67 13.44 -15.08 8.82
CA TYR A 67 14.05 -14.71 7.55
C TYR A 67 13.84 -13.21 7.27
N ILE A 68 14.87 -12.42 7.59
CA ILE A 68 14.88 -10.95 7.49
C ILE A 68 14.42 -10.45 6.11
N LEU A 69 14.83 -11.09 5.01
CA LEU A 69 14.45 -10.67 3.66
C LEU A 69 12.93 -10.73 3.41
N TYR A 70 12.26 -11.76 3.89
CA TYR A 70 10.80 -11.93 3.74
C TYR A 70 10.03 -11.06 4.74
N ASP A 71 10.59 -10.87 5.93
CA ASP A 71 10.03 -10.06 7.02
C ASP A 71 10.14 -8.53 6.76
N TYR A 72 11.08 -8.08 5.91
CA TYR A 72 11.26 -6.65 5.62
C TYR A 72 10.90 -6.24 4.20
N SER A 73 10.81 -7.17 3.24
CA SER A 73 10.34 -6.90 1.87
C SER A 73 9.05 -6.07 1.83
N PRO A 74 8.06 -6.34 2.71
CA PRO A 74 6.83 -5.56 2.70
C PRO A 74 6.99 -4.08 3.01
N MET A 75 7.94 -3.71 3.87
CA MET A 75 8.19 -2.31 4.23
C MET A 75 8.53 -1.43 3.03
N VAL A 76 9.28 -1.97 2.07
CA VAL A 76 9.65 -1.22 0.84
C VAL A 76 8.41 -0.99 -0.02
N GLY A 77 7.57 -2.01 -0.18
CA GLY A 77 6.27 -1.88 -0.84
C GLY A 77 5.39 -0.84 -0.15
N PHE A 78 5.34 -0.84 1.19
CA PHE A 78 4.62 0.16 1.97
C PHE A 78 5.11 1.59 1.72
N ALA A 79 6.42 1.83 1.70
CA ALA A 79 6.96 3.15 1.42
C ALA A 79 6.55 3.64 0.01
N ILE A 80 6.65 2.78 -1.00
CA ILE A 80 6.32 3.13 -2.39
C ILE A 80 4.83 3.47 -2.53
N THR A 81 3.93 2.62 -2.02
CA THR A 81 2.49 2.85 -2.16
C THR A 81 1.97 3.96 -1.27
N ALA A 82 2.67 4.30 -0.17
CA ALA A 82 2.35 5.47 0.63
C ALA A 82 2.76 6.77 -0.07
N ILE A 83 3.90 6.81 -0.78
CA ILE A 83 4.44 8.02 -1.39
C ILE A 83 3.85 8.26 -2.80
N TYR A 84 3.69 7.21 -3.59
CA TYR A 84 3.27 7.28 -5.01
C TYR A 84 1.95 8.06 -5.24
N PRO A 85 0.87 7.85 -4.45
CA PRO A 85 -0.40 8.56 -4.66
C PRO A 85 -0.24 10.07 -4.44
N TRP A 86 0.60 10.47 -3.48
CA TRP A 86 0.87 11.88 -3.20
C TRP A 86 1.71 12.54 -4.28
N ILE A 87 2.74 11.85 -4.80
CA ILE A 87 3.52 12.35 -5.94
C ILE A 87 2.63 12.55 -7.17
N MET A 88 1.77 11.57 -7.47
CA MET A 88 0.85 11.67 -8.60
C MET A 88 -0.19 12.77 -8.40
N ALA A 89 -0.75 12.90 -7.19
CA ALA A 89 -1.67 13.99 -6.87
C ALA A 89 -1.01 15.36 -7.05
N LEU A 90 0.21 15.57 -6.54
CA LEU A 90 0.96 16.83 -6.71
C LEU A 90 1.21 17.17 -8.19
N ARG A 91 1.54 16.17 -9.03
CA ARG A 91 1.72 16.35 -10.48
C ARG A 91 0.43 16.78 -11.17
N GLU A 92 -0.69 16.16 -10.81
CA GLU A 92 -1.98 16.45 -11.42
C GLU A 92 -2.51 17.82 -11.00
N PHE A 93 -2.37 18.19 -9.72
CA PHE A 93 -2.74 19.53 -9.25
C PHE A 93 -1.91 20.64 -9.90
N LYS A 94 -0.61 20.42 -10.13
CA LYS A 94 0.26 21.38 -10.82
C LYS A 94 -0.11 21.60 -12.29
N LYS A 95 -0.73 20.62 -12.96
CA LYS A 95 -1.21 20.77 -14.36
C LYS A 95 -2.53 21.53 -14.47
N GLU A 96 -3.27 21.65 -13.36
CA GLU A 96 -4.54 22.37 -13.29
C GLU A 96 -4.36 23.84 -12.82
N GLU A 97 -3.11 24.31 -12.62
CA GLU A 97 -2.69 25.72 -12.45
C GLU A 97 -2.17 26.30 -13.78
#